data_AF-A0A2V8TWD4-F1
#
_entry.id   AF-A0A2V8TWD4-F1
#
_cell.length_a   1.000
_cell.length_b   1.000
_cell.length_c   1.000
_cell.angle_alpha   90.00
_cell.angle_beta   90.00
_cell.angle_gamma   90.00
#
_symmetry.space_group_name_H-M   'P 1'
#
loop_
_entity.id
_entity.type
_entity.pdbx_description
1 polymer ?
#
loop_
_entity_poly.entity_id
_entity_poly.type
_entity_poly.pdbx_seq_one_letter_code
_entity_poly.pdbx_strand_id
1 'polypeptide(L)'
;MPSSNSSPSRVFHKGPPLGIVATVFVLLFLAGLYPVTVFGGRPVFPGPYEPLSVIMAFFGERPSAVLLCAALHFGAAVPLGIFTATVVSRLRFLGVRAAGTDIALFGGFLTAFTMVVSSSVLWAMTYPGIAQDGAVLQGMFRTQFALG
;
A
#
# COMPACT_ATOMS: atom_id res chain seq x y z
N MET A 1 0.47 -4.03 61.45
CA MET A 1 0.25 -4.67 60.13
C MET A 1 1.05 -3.88 59.10
N PRO A 2 2.02 -4.47 58.38
CA PRO A 2 2.80 -3.73 57.41
C PRO A 2 1.98 -3.53 56.13
N SER A 3 1.82 -2.27 55.73
CA SER A 3 1.22 -1.86 54.46
C SER A 3 2.09 -2.31 53.30
N SER A 4 1.61 -3.20 52.45
CA SER A 4 2.28 -3.58 51.20
C SER A 4 2.19 -2.41 50.21
N ASN A 5 3.32 -1.73 49.99
CA ASN A 5 3.46 -0.77 48.88
C ASN A 5 3.51 -1.55 47.56
N SER A 6 2.35 -1.71 46.91
CA SER A 6 2.28 -2.13 45.52
C SER A 6 2.73 -0.96 44.63
N SER A 7 3.97 -1.01 44.14
CA SER A 7 4.43 -0.12 43.08
C SER A 7 3.47 -0.21 41.89
N PRO A 8 2.97 0.91 41.33
CA PRO A 8 2.06 0.86 40.20
C PRO A 8 2.76 0.20 39.01
N SER A 9 2.27 -0.97 38.61
CA SER A 9 2.75 -1.65 37.40
C SER A 9 2.41 -0.78 36.20
N ARG A 10 3.45 -0.34 35.47
CA ARG A 10 3.27 0.48 34.26
C ARG A 10 2.57 -0.39 33.22
N VAL A 11 1.29 -0.13 32.96
CA VAL A 11 0.51 -0.93 32.00
C VAL A 11 1.02 -0.64 30.59
N PHE A 12 1.78 -1.57 30.03
CA PHE A 12 2.26 -1.50 28.65
C PHE A 12 1.19 -2.02 27.70
N HIS A 13 0.91 -1.24 26.65
CA HIS A 13 0.11 -1.74 25.54
C HIS A 13 0.90 -2.80 24.78
N LYS A 14 0.51 -4.08 24.92
CA LYS A 14 1.08 -5.22 24.19
C LYS A 14 0.59 -5.17 22.75
N GLY A 15 1.43 -4.66 21.85
CA GLY A 15 1.17 -4.66 20.40
C GLY A 15 2.48 -4.64 19.62
N PRO A 16 2.44 -4.87 18.29
CA PRO A 16 3.62 -4.79 17.45
C PRO A 16 4.35 -3.45 17.61
N PRO A 17 5.69 -3.44 17.52
CA PRO A 17 6.46 -2.19 17.55
C PRO A 17 6.08 -1.33 16.34
N LEU A 18 5.33 -0.25 16.60
CA LEU A 18 4.76 0.64 15.58
C LEU A 18 5.81 1.15 14.58
N GLY A 19 6.98 1.55 15.08
CA GLY A 19 8.07 2.06 14.24
C GLY A 19 8.62 1.01 13.27
N ILE A 20 8.64 -0.28 13.66
CA ILE A 20 9.11 -1.35 12.78
C ILE A 20 8.07 -1.61 11.69
N VAL A 21 6.79 -1.74 12.04
CA VAL A 21 5.73 -2.00 11.04
C VAL A 21 5.64 -0.84 10.03
N ALA A 22 5.75 0.41 10.50
CA ALA A 22 5.77 1.58 9.63
C ALA A 22 6.99 1.59 8.70
N THR A 23 8.19 1.28 9.24
CA THR A 23 9.42 1.19 8.44
C THR A 23 9.30 0.11 7.36
N VAL A 24 8.78 -1.07 7.70
CA VAL A 24 8.57 -2.16 6.74
C VAL A 24 7.61 -1.74 5.62
N PHE A 25 6.50 -1.09 5.94
CA PHE A 25 5.58 -0.54 4.95
C PHE A 25 6.29 0.44 4.00
N VAL A 26 6.99 1.43 4.55
CA VAL A 26 7.69 2.47 3.76
C VAL A 26 8.74 1.85 2.84
N LEU A 27 9.55 0.92 3.35
CA LEU A 27 10.57 0.25 2.55
C LEU A 27 9.98 -0.58 1.43
N LEU A 28 8.93 -1.37 1.68
CA LEU A 28 8.26 -2.15 0.65
C LEU A 28 7.62 -1.24 -0.42
N PHE A 29 6.98 -0.16 0.00
CA PHE A 29 6.35 0.80 -0.90
C PHE A 29 7.37 1.48 -1.82
N LEU A 30 8.47 1.98 -1.25
CA LEU A 30 9.56 2.61 -2.01
C LEU A 30 10.30 1.62 -2.91
N ALA A 31 10.54 0.39 -2.44
CA ALA A 31 11.13 -0.67 -3.23
C ALA A 31 10.25 -1.05 -4.43
N GLY A 32 8.92 -1.04 -4.26
CA GLY A 32 7.96 -1.24 -5.36
C GLY A 32 8.00 -0.12 -6.40
N LEU A 33 8.18 1.12 -5.96
CA LEU A 33 8.25 2.29 -6.86
C LEU A 33 9.56 2.34 -7.65
N TYR A 34 10.67 1.93 -7.05
CA TYR A 34 12.00 1.95 -7.67
C TYR A 34 12.04 1.43 -9.12
N PRO A 35 11.59 0.20 -9.45
CA PRO A 35 11.70 -0.37 -10.80
C PRO A 35 10.93 0.42 -11.86
N VAL A 36 9.83 1.10 -11.51
CA VAL A 36 8.97 1.81 -12.49
C VAL A 36 9.33 3.29 -12.67
N THR A 37 10.30 3.80 -11.89
CA THR A 37 10.81 5.17 -11.98
C THR A 37 12.05 5.29 -12.86
N VAL A 38 12.56 6.51 -13.02
CA VAL A 38 13.83 6.81 -13.73
C VAL A 38 15.01 6.00 -13.18
N PHE A 39 14.98 5.63 -11.89
CA PHE A 39 16.03 4.84 -11.25
C PHE A 39 16.02 3.38 -11.70
N GLY A 40 14.85 2.85 -12.09
CA GLY A 40 14.71 1.50 -12.62
C GLY A 40 15.03 1.36 -14.11
N GLY A 41 15.14 2.48 -14.83
CA GLY A 41 15.41 2.53 -16.27
C GLY A 41 14.32 3.22 -17.08
N ARG A 42 14.45 3.19 -18.41
CA ARG A 42 13.45 3.68 -19.37
C ARG A 42 12.85 2.51 -20.16
N PRO A 43 11.59 2.63 -20.64
CA PRO A 43 10.64 3.71 -20.39
C PRO A 43 10.18 3.80 -18.93
N VAL A 44 9.84 5.01 -18.46
CA VAL A 44 9.27 5.23 -17.11
C VAL A 44 7.77 4.97 -17.13
N PHE A 45 7.18 4.76 -15.95
CA PHE A 45 5.73 4.60 -15.82
C PHE A 45 4.98 5.76 -16.52
N PRO A 46 4.07 5.48 -17.46
CA PRO A 46 3.42 6.51 -18.25
C PRO A 46 2.42 7.31 -17.41
N GLY A 47 2.20 8.56 -17.80
CA GLY A 47 1.14 9.39 -17.19
C GLY A 47 -0.27 8.92 -17.60
N PRO A 48 -1.31 9.25 -16.82
CA PRO A 48 -2.71 8.87 -17.09
C PRO A 48 -3.27 9.39 -18.42
N TYR A 49 -2.65 10.44 -18.97
CA TYR A 49 -3.08 11.13 -20.20
C TYR A 49 -2.14 10.89 -21.39
N GLU A 50 -1.14 10.02 -21.24
CA GLU A 50 -0.23 9.67 -22.34
C GLU A 50 -0.96 8.91 -23.45
N PRO A 51 -0.47 8.99 -24.71
CA PRO A 51 -1.02 8.21 -25.81
C PRO A 51 -0.99 6.71 -25.50
N LEU A 52 -2.03 6.00 -25.97
CA LEU A 52 -2.15 4.55 -25.77
C LEU A 52 -0.94 3.78 -26.30
N SER A 53 -0.30 4.25 -27.38
CA SER A 53 0.93 3.65 -27.91
C SER A 53 2.09 3.68 -26.91
N VAL A 54 2.21 4.75 -26.11
CA VAL A 54 3.23 4.90 -25.06
C VAL A 54 2.95 3.94 -23.91
N ILE A 55 1.67 3.81 -23.52
CA ILE A 55 1.24 2.88 -22.47
C ILE A 55 1.52 1.44 -22.89
N MET A 56 1.08 1.04 -24.09
CA MET A 56 1.30 -0.31 -24.63
C MET A 56 2.80 -0.64 -24.73
N ALA A 57 3.62 0.30 -25.19
CA ALA A 57 5.07 0.12 -25.27
C ALA A 57 5.69 -0.15 -23.89
N PHE A 58 5.32 0.62 -22.86
CA PHE A 58 5.81 0.41 -21.49
C PHE A 58 5.47 -0.98 -20.94
N PHE A 59 4.21 -1.41 -21.06
CA PHE A 59 3.78 -2.72 -20.57
C PHE A 59 4.36 -3.89 -21.38
N GLY A 60 4.66 -3.69 -22.67
CA GLY A 60 5.33 -4.66 -23.52
C GLY A 60 6.84 -4.79 -23.23
N GLU A 61 7.53 -3.67 -23.01
CA GLU A 61 8.98 -3.64 -22.80
C GLU A 61 9.38 -3.95 -21.35
N ARG A 62 8.54 -3.61 -20.37
CA ARG A 62 8.88 -3.69 -18.94
C ARG A 62 7.89 -4.47 -18.05
N PRO A 63 7.37 -5.64 -18.48
CA PRO A 63 6.38 -6.39 -17.68
C PRO A 63 6.93 -6.85 -16.33
N SER A 64 8.22 -7.22 -16.25
CA SER A 64 8.85 -7.67 -15.00
C SER A 64 8.98 -6.57 -13.94
N ALA A 65 9.26 -5.33 -14.38
CA ALA A 65 9.32 -4.17 -13.50
C ALA A 65 7.94 -3.87 -12.88
N VAL A 66 6.89 -3.96 -13.70
CA VAL A 66 5.51 -3.78 -13.27
C VAL A 66 5.08 -4.89 -12.31
N LEU A 67 5.37 -6.15 -12.62
CA LEU A 67 5.08 -7.29 -11.75
C LEU A 67 5.74 -7.15 -10.38
N LEU A 68 7.01 -6.72 -10.34
CA LEU A 68 7.72 -6.47 -9.09
C LEU A 68 7.08 -5.34 -8.28
N CYS A 69 6.72 -4.23 -8.95
CA CYS A 69 6.00 -3.12 -8.33
C CYS A 69 4.67 -3.59 -7.72
N ALA A 70 3.86 -4.29 -8.51
CA ALA A 70 2.56 -4.81 -8.08
C ALA A 70 2.70 -5.77 -6.90
N ALA A 71 3.67 -6.68 -6.92
CA ALA A 71 3.89 -7.63 -5.82
C ALA A 71 4.32 -6.93 -4.52
N LEU A 72 5.23 -5.95 -4.61
CA LEU A 72 5.71 -5.21 -3.45
C LEU A 72 4.64 -4.28 -2.87
N HIS A 73 3.83 -3.63 -3.70
CA HIS A 73 2.70 -2.82 -3.25
C HIS A 73 1.59 -3.66 -2.65
N PHE A 74 1.25 -4.80 -3.25
CA PHE A 74 0.33 -5.77 -2.62
C PHE A 74 0.85 -6.22 -1.24
N GLY A 75 2.15 -6.56 -1.15
CA GLY A 75 2.79 -6.93 0.10
C GLY A 75 2.82 -5.81 1.14
N ALA A 76 3.00 -4.56 0.72
CA ALA A 76 3.01 -3.37 1.59
C ALA A 76 1.61 -3.02 2.16
N ALA A 77 0.52 -3.45 1.54
CA ALA A 77 -0.83 -3.22 2.07
C ALA A 77 -1.05 -3.93 3.43
N VAL A 78 -0.41 -5.08 3.64
CA VAL A 78 -0.51 -5.87 4.88
C VAL A 78 0.06 -5.12 6.10
N PRO A 79 1.34 -4.67 6.11
CA PRO A 79 1.87 -3.89 7.23
C PRO A 79 1.14 -2.56 7.42
N LEU A 80 0.61 -1.93 6.36
CA LEU A 80 -0.22 -0.73 6.50
C LEU A 80 -1.51 -1.01 7.29
N GLY A 81 -2.20 -2.11 6.98
CA GLY A 81 -3.39 -2.54 7.74
C GLY A 81 -3.06 -2.85 9.21
N ILE A 82 -1.96 -3.57 9.46
CA ILE A 82 -1.50 -3.87 10.83
C ILE A 82 -1.14 -2.58 11.58
N PHE A 83 -0.44 -1.66 10.94
CA PHE A 83 -0.09 -0.36 11.51
C PHE A 83 -1.34 0.41 11.91
N THR A 84 -2.31 0.52 11.00
CA THR A 84 -3.59 1.20 11.25
C THR A 84 -4.31 0.61 12.45
N ALA A 85 -4.48 -0.72 12.49
CA ALA A 85 -5.13 -1.41 13.61
C ALA A 85 -4.38 -1.19 14.93
N THR A 86 -3.04 -1.21 14.89
CA THR A 86 -2.20 -1.03 16.09
C THR A 86 -2.26 0.40 16.63
N VAL A 87 -2.24 1.42 15.77
CA VAL A 87 -2.38 2.82 16.18
C VAL A 87 -3.75 3.05 16.83
N VAL A 88 -4.82 2.58 16.19
CA VAL A 88 -6.19 2.74 16.70
C VAL A 88 -6.38 1.99 18.03
N SER A 89 -5.85 0.77 18.15
CA SER A 89 -5.86 0.01 19.40
C SER A 89 -5.13 0.75 20.53
N ARG A 90 -3.97 1.35 20.22
CA ARG A 90 -3.20 2.15 21.19
C ARG A 90 -3.93 3.42 21.60
N LEU A 91 -4.57 4.13 20.66
CA LEU A 91 -5.37 5.32 20.95
C LEU A 91 -6.56 4.99 21.88
N ARG A 92 -7.26 3.90 21.60
CA ARG A 92 -8.35 3.40 22.45
C ARG A 92 -7.86 3.00 23.85
N PHE A 93 -6.70 2.34 23.93
CA PHE A 93 -6.06 2.00 25.21
C PHE A 93 -5.67 3.25 26.03
N LEU A 94 -5.27 4.35 25.36
CA LEU A 94 -5.00 5.64 25.98
C LEU A 94 -6.26 6.43 26.36
N GLY A 95 -7.46 5.86 26.17
CA GLY A 95 -8.73 6.47 26.52
C GLY A 95 -9.30 7.41 25.46
N VAL A 96 -8.69 7.51 24.27
CA VAL A 96 -9.21 8.34 23.18
C VAL A 96 -10.41 7.65 22.53
N ARG A 97 -11.61 8.20 22.77
CA ARG A 97 -12.89 7.70 22.23
C ARG A 97 -13.59 8.69 21.29
N ALA A 98 -12.82 9.61 20.70
CA ALA A 98 -13.34 10.56 19.72
C ALA A 98 -13.66 9.85 18.39
N ALA A 99 -14.60 10.41 17.62
CA ALA A 99 -14.96 9.92 16.28
C ALA A 99 -13.73 9.83 15.34
N GLY A 100 -12.72 10.68 15.55
CA GLY A 100 -11.46 10.65 14.81
C GLY A 100 -10.74 9.30 14.85
N THR A 101 -10.88 8.53 15.93
CA THR A 101 -10.27 7.19 16.05
C THR A 101 -10.90 6.20 15.06
N ASP A 102 -12.21 6.27 14.86
CA ASP A 102 -12.93 5.39 13.93
C ASP A 102 -12.75 5.85 12.48
N ILE A 103 -12.70 7.17 12.24
CA ILE A 103 -12.37 7.75 10.93
C ILE A 103 -10.96 7.32 10.50
N ALA A 104 -9.97 7.36 11.40
CA ALA A 104 -8.62 6.91 11.12
C ALA A 104 -8.55 5.41 10.79
N LEU A 105 -9.32 4.58 11.49
CA LEU A 105 -9.41 3.15 11.22
C LEU A 105 -10.00 2.89 9.82
N PHE A 106 -11.12 3.54 9.51
CA PHE A 106 -11.77 3.42 8.21
C PHE A 106 -10.84 3.87 7.09
N GLY A 107 -10.22 5.05 7.21
CA GLY A 107 -9.30 5.59 6.21
C GLY A 107 -8.11 4.67 5.97
N GLY A 108 -7.44 4.20 7.02
CA GLY A 108 -6.28 3.33 6.87
C GLY A 108 -6.60 1.96 6.25
N PHE A 109 -7.73 1.35 6.61
CA PHE A 109 -8.17 0.11 5.95
C PHE A 109 -8.65 0.33 4.52
N LEU A 110 -9.31 1.45 4.23
CA LEU A 110 -9.69 1.81 2.87
C LEU A 110 -8.45 2.00 2.00
N THR A 111 -7.40 2.66 2.50
CA THR A 111 -6.12 2.79 1.79
C THR A 111 -5.46 1.43 1.55
N ALA A 112 -5.40 0.56 2.56
CA ALA A 112 -4.84 -0.78 2.38
C ALA A 112 -5.62 -1.60 1.34
N PHE A 113 -6.95 -1.50 1.35
CA PHE A 113 -7.82 -2.19 0.40
C PHE A 113 -7.65 -1.66 -1.02
N THR A 114 -7.72 -0.33 -1.21
CA THR A 114 -7.52 0.31 -2.52
C THR A 114 -6.14 -0.01 -3.11
N MET A 115 -5.11 -0.06 -2.27
CA MET A 115 -3.75 -0.45 -2.66
C MET A 115 -3.66 -1.91 -3.12
N VAL A 116 -4.36 -2.85 -2.44
CA VAL A 116 -4.49 -4.24 -2.91
C VAL A 116 -5.16 -4.30 -4.28
N VAL A 117 -6.32 -3.63 -4.43
CA VAL A 117 -7.09 -3.64 -5.68
C VAL A 117 -6.29 -3.01 -6.83
N SER A 118 -5.67 -1.85 -6.61
CA SER A 118 -4.83 -1.16 -7.59
C SER A 118 -3.66 -2.05 -8.03
N SER A 119 -2.97 -2.69 -7.07
CA SER A 119 -1.87 -3.62 -7.37
C SER A 119 -2.33 -4.85 -8.17
N SER A 120 -3.53 -5.39 -7.88
CA SER A 120 -4.10 -6.51 -8.64
C SER A 120 -4.46 -6.12 -10.08
N VAL A 121 -5.00 -4.91 -10.29
CA VAL A 121 -5.26 -4.38 -11.64
C VAL A 121 -3.95 -4.20 -12.41
N LEU A 122 -2.93 -3.61 -11.76
CA LEU A 122 -1.60 -3.41 -12.34
C LEU A 122 -0.96 -4.74 -12.75
N TRP A 123 -1.07 -5.77 -11.90
CA TRP A 123 -0.63 -7.13 -12.23
C TRP A 123 -1.36 -7.69 -13.45
N ALA A 124 -2.69 -7.57 -13.50
CA ALA A 124 -3.49 -8.10 -14.61
C ALA A 124 -3.15 -7.44 -15.95
N MET A 125 -2.78 -6.16 -15.96
CA MET A 125 -2.32 -5.45 -17.16
C MET A 125 -1.01 -6.00 -17.75
N THR A 126 -0.22 -6.75 -16.98
CA THR A 126 1.01 -7.40 -17.48
C THR A 126 0.77 -8.74 -18.18
N TYR A 127 -0.46 -9.27 -18.12
CA TYR A 127 -0.77 -10.58 -18.67
C TYR A 127 -0.76 -10.55 -20.21
N PRO A 128 -0.13 -11.56 -20.88
CA PRO A 128 -0.15 -11.65 -22.33
C PRO A 128 -1.59 -11.85 -22.82
N GLY A 129 -2.04 -11.00 -23.73
CA GLY A 129 -3.41 -10.87 -24.22
C GLY A 129 -4.06 -9.54 -23.82
N ILE A 130 -3.79 -9.06 -22.59
CA ILE A 130 -4.34 -7.79 -22.10
C ILE A 130 -3.46 -6.61 -22.54
N ALA A 131 -2.13 -6.78 -22.49
CA ALA A 131 -1.18 -5.74 -22.88
C ALA A 131 -1.27 -5.35 -24.38
N GLN A 132 -1.79 -6.25 -25.22
CA GLN A 132 -1.94 -6.05 -26.67
C GLN A 132 -3.31 -5.50 -27.07
N ASP A 133 -4.34 -5.68 -26.24
CA ASP A 133 -5.65 -5.09 -26.45
C ASP A 133 -5.69 -3.67 -25.88
N GLY A 134 -5.55 -2.69 -26.77
CA GLY A 134 -5.50 -1.29 -26.39
C GLY A 134 -6.74 -0.77 -25.67
N ALA A 135 -7.94 -1.28 -25.99
CA ALA A 135 -9.18 -0.82 -25.37
C ALA A 135 -9.29 -1.33 -23.92
N VAL A 136 -8.96 -2.60 -23.70
CA VAL A 136 -8.95 -3.21 -22.37
C VAL A 136 -7.85 -2.59 -21.51
N LEU A 137 -6.63 -2.46 -22.04
CA LEU A 137 -5.50 -1.87 -21.33
C LEU A 137 -5.81 -0.43 -20.89
N GLN A 138 -6.38 0.39 -21.77
CA GLN A 138 -6.74 1.77 -21.42
C GLN A 138 -7.82 1.82 -20.34
N GLY A 139 -8.82 0.95 -20.41
CA GLY A 139 -9.86 0.84 -19.38
C GLY A 139 -9.26 0.50 -18.01
N MET A 140 -8.41 -0.54 -17.96
CA MET A 140 -7.74 -0.98 -16.73
C MET A 140 -6.77 0.07 -16.18
N PHE A 141 -6.05 0.79 -17.04
CA PHE A 141 -5.15 1.84 -16.61
C PHE A 141 -5.88 3.01 -15.95
N ARG A 142 -7.04 3.41 -16.50
CA ARG A 142 -7.86 4.47 -15.92
C ARG A 142 -8.53 4.06 -14.61
N THR A 143 -8.98 2.80 -14.51
CA THR A 143 -9.53 2.29 -13.25
C THR A 143 -8.44 2.19 -12.18
N GLN A 144 -7.23 1.76 -12.53
CA GLN A 144 -6.09 1.80 -11.63
C GLN A 144 -5.81 3.21 -11.13
N PHE A 145 -5.73 4.20 -12.03
CA PHE A 145 -5.53 5.60 -11.65
C PHE A 145 -6.64 6.13 -10.72
N ALA A 146 -7.88 5.70 -10.92
CA ALA A 146 -9.00 6.08 -10.04
C ALA A 146 -8.93 5.44 -8.65
N LEU A 147 -8.26 4.30 -8.51
CA LEU A 147 -8.08 3.58 -7.23
C LEU A 147 -6.94 4.14 -6.38
N GLY A 148 -5.99 4.87 -6.98
CA GLY A 148 -4.84 5.47 -6.31
C GLY A 148 -3.57 5.39 -7.14
#